data_AF-A0A522UUT8-F1
#
_entry.id   AF-A0A522UUT8-F1
#
_cell.length_a   1.000
_cell.length_b   1.000
_cell.length_c   1.000
_cell.angle_alpha   90.00
_cell.angle_beta   90.00
_cell.angle_gamma   90.00
#
_symmetry.space_group_name_H-M   'P 1'
#
loop_
_entity.id
_entity.type
_entity.pdbx_description
1 polymer ?
#
loop_
_entity_poly.entity_id
_entity_poly.type
_entity_poly.pdbx_seq_one_letter_code
_entity_poly.pdbx_strand_id
1 'polypeptide(L)'
;MKKFALSVTLALLLAIPLNSSGAGKEPAVKKDGKKQDSGFFVNYKPKAGSIGRPVLRIGGGTRGAGYNTPVLAALAPDHVGLTTREKPTLCWYLSDRARTRLEITINDEASPRPVFEREFTEATEPGIQCMSLAGYDVSLTPDVEYQWFVAIVVDPEHRSRDIVSTGMIKRVMPSPQLISQLGSAGSELGKAAVYASEGIWYDALSLLSARIIEQKEDRGLRAERARLLDQAGLTAAAAFDRQ
;
A
#
# COMPACT_ATOMS: atom_id res chain seq x y z
N MET A 1 3.09 62.70 -16.94
CA MET A 1 3.24 64.12 -16.50
C MET A 1 2.80 64.20 -15.04
N LYS A 2 3.74 64.35 -14.09
CA LYS A 2 3.91 65.52 -13.18
C LYS A 2 2.66 65.78 -12.29
N LYS A 3 2.62 65.30 -11.03
CA LYS A 3 3.08 65.91 -9.74
C LYS A 3 2.37 67.21 -9.34
N PHE A 4 1.87 67.24 -8.08
CA PHE A 4 1.78 68.30 -7.04
C PHE A 4 0.46 68.10 -6.24
N ALA A 5 0.43 67.53 -5.03
CA ALA A 5 0.89 68.03 -3.72
C ALA A 5 0.20 69.34 -3.27
N LEU A 6 -0.66 69.26 -2.25
CA LEU A 6 -0.78 70.31 -1.25
C LEU A 6 -1.07 69.69 0.14
N SER A 7 -0.24 70.10 1.08
CA SER A 7 -0.22 69.75 2.50
C SER A 7 -0.97 70.82 3.26
N VAL A 8 -1.80 70.45 4.25
CA VAL A 8 -2.09 71.33 5.39
C VAL A 8 -2.12 70.50 6.66
N THR A 9 -1.06 70.67 7.43
CA THR A 9 -0.87 70.23 8.80
C THR A 9 -1.65 71.17 9.73
N LEU A 10 -2.45 70.64 10.66
CA LEU A 10 -2.74 71.36 11.90
C LEU A 10 -2.78 70.36 13.06
N ALA A 11 -1.72 70.45 13.87
CA ALA A 11 -1.57 69.75 15.12
C ALA A 11 -2.39 70.46 16.20
N LEU A 12 -3.12 69.68 17.01
CA LEU A 12 -3.51 70.11 18.35
C LEU A 12 -3.19 68.98 19.33
N LEU A 13 -2.10 69.18 20.06
CA LEU A 13 -1.74 68.41 21.25
C LEU A 13 -2.77 68.69 22.35
N LEU A 14 -3.18 67.65 23.08
CA LEU A 14 -3.48 67.75 24.51
C LEU A 14 -3.39 66.37 25.21
N ALA A 15 -2.38 66.30 26.08
CA ALA A 15 -2.28 65.57 27.34
C ALA A 15 -2.51 64.04 27.39
N ILE A 16 -1.39 63.33 27.55
CA ILE A 16 -1.24 61.98 28.07
C ILE A 16 -1.28 62.03 29.61
N PRO A 17 -1.87 61.04 30.30
CA PRO A 17 -1.29 60.51 31.51
C PRO A 17 -0.62 59.17 31.26
N LEU A 18 0.65 59.09 31.65
CA LEU A 18 1.46 57.88 31.74
C LEU A 18 0.74 56.88 32.64
N ASN A 19 0.56 55.65 32.15
CA ASN A 19 0.48 54.51 33.04
C ASN A 19 1.58 53.51 32.66
N SER A 20 2.48 53.33 33.61
CA SER A 20 3.72 52.56 33.50
C SER A 20 3.50 51.09 33.82
N SER A 21 4.31 50.25 33.18
CA SER A 21 4.74 48.93 33.65
C SER A 21 3.66 47.83 33.59
N GLY A 22 3.89 46.66 33.01
CA GLY A 22 5.12 46.04 32.57
C GLY A 22 4.79 44.75 31.82
N ALA A 23 5.80 44.22 31.14
CA ALA A 23 5.75 43.01 30.34
C ALA A 23 5.14 41.83 31.09
N GLY A 24 4.07 41.27 30.52
CA GLY A 24 3.56 39.94 30.83
C GLY A 24 3.39 39.19 29.52
N LYS A 25 4.39 38.40 29.14
CA LYS A 25 4.30 37.48 28.01
C LYS A 25 3.11 36.54 28.24
N GLU A 26 2.23 36.52 27.26
CA GLU A 26 1.30 35.45 27.00
C GLU A 26 2.01 34.09 27.12
N PRO A 27 1.61 33.19 28.03
CA PRO A 27 1.88 31.79 27.84
C PRO A 27 0.85 31.28 26.84
N ALA A 28 1.28 31.16 25.58
CA ALA A 28 0.64 30.30 24.61
C ALA A 28 0.34 28.96 25.28
N VAL A 29 -0.94 28.67 25.47
CA VAL A 29 -1.41 27.36 25.88
C VAL A 29 -0.98 26.40 24.78
N LYS A 30 0.13 25.71 25.02
CA LYS A 30 0.50 24.50 24.29
C LYS A 30 -0.68 23.54 24.49
N LYS A 31 -1.53 23.45 23.47
CA LYS A 31 -2.35 22.27 23.29
C LYS A 31 -1.35 21.15 23.07
N ASP A 32 -1.03 20.43 24.14
CA ASP A 32 -0.48 19.09 24.04
C ASP A 32 -1.49 18.31 23.20
N GLY A 33 -1.19 18.23 21.90
CA GLY A 33 -1.81 17.30 21.00
C GLY A 33 -1.43 15.92 21.50
N LYS A 34 -2.23 15.39 22.42
CA LYS A 34 -2.35 13.96 22.61
C LYS A 34 -2.54 13.39 21.21
N LYS A 35 -1.50 12.73 20.68
CA LYS A 35 -1.61 11.85 19.52
C LYS A 35 -2.77 10.93 19.87
N GLN A 36 -3.91 11.20 19.27
CA GLN A 36 -5.07 10.37 19.40
C GLN A 36 -4.69 9.12 18.63
N ASP A 37 -4.26 8.09 19.36
CA ASP A 37 -4.22 6.72 18.87
C ASP A 37 -5.68 6.34 18.57
N SER A 38 -6.24 6.89 17.49
CA SER A 38 -7.43 6.34 16.87
C SER A 38 -6.95 5.07 16.18
N GLY A 39 -6.75 4.02 16.98
CA GLY A 39 -6.31 2.70 16.55
C GLY A 39 -7.33 2.14 15.57
N PHE A 40 -7.19 2.51 14.31
CA PHE A 40 -7.94 1.94 13.22
C PHE A 40 -7.31 0.59 12.91
N PHE A 41 -7.99 -0.50 13.27
CA PHE A 41 -7.44 -1.84 13.15
C PHE A 41 -8.05 -2.57 11.96
N VAL A 42 -7.24 -2.79 10.94
CA VAL A 42 -7.53 -3.62 9.76
C VAL A 42 -7.44 -5.07 10.19
N ASN A 43 -8.61 -5.66 10.48
CA ASN A 43 -8.75 -7.06 10.84
C ASN A 43 -9.10 -7.88 9.61
N TYR A 44 -8.16 -8.68 9.10
CA TYR A 44 -8.37 -9.53 7.96
C TYR A 44 -9.08 -10.82 8.35
N LYS A 45 -10.22 -11.10 7.70
CA LYS A 45 -11.01 -12.31 7.93
C LYS A 45 -11.13 -13.12 6.64
N PRO A 46 -10.28 -14.14 6.44
CA PRO A 46 -10.43 -15.07 5.32
C PRO A 46 -11.84 -15.67 5.27
N LYS A 47 -12.41 -15.82 4.08
CA LYS A 47 -13.71 -16.50 3.93
C LYS A 47 -13.57 -17.99 4.28
N ALA A 48 -14.56 -18.58 4.95
CA ALA A 48 -14.47 -19.95 5.48
C ALA A 48 -13.97 -21.02 4.49
N GLY A 49 -14.28 -20.90 3.19
CA GLY A 49 -13.82 -21.83 2.15
C GLY A 49 -12.33 -21.77 1.80
N SER A 50 -11.56 -20.83 2.35
CA SER A 50 -10.10 -20.75 2.17
C SER A 50 -9.29 -21.41 3.29
N ILE A 51 -9.94 -21.79 4.40
CA ILE A 51 -9.29 -22.38 5.58
C ILE A 51 -9.07 -23.88 5.32
N GLY A 52 -7.81 -24.33 5.36
CA GLY A 52 -7.45 -25.75 5.23
C GLY A 52 -7.07 -26.23 3.81
N ARG A 53 -7.04 -25.33 2.81
CA ARG A 53 -6.41 -25.63 1.51
C ARG A 53 -4.87 -25.68 1.70
N PRO A 54 -4.13 -26.46 0.88
CA PRO A 54 -2.67 -26.41 0.87
C PRO A 54 -2.19 -24.98 0.71
N VAL A 55 -1.06 -24.63 1.34
CA VAL A 55 -0.46 -23.28 1.20
C VAL A 55 -0.24 -22.99 -0.29
N LEU A 56 -0.91 -21.96 -0.80
CA LEU A 56 -0.88 -21.59 -2.22
C LEU A 56 0.15 -20.50 -2.52
N ARG A 57 0.93 -20.10 -1.51
CA ARG A 57 2.03 -19.14 -1.63
C ARG A 57 3.38 -19.84 -1.49
N ILE A 58 4.26 -19.61 -2.45
CA ILE A 58 5.66 -20.03 -2.39
C ILE A 58 6.53 -18.78 -2.20
N GLY A 59 7.33 -18.76 -1.14
CA GLY A 59 8.37 -17.74 -0.95
C GLY A 59 9.55 -17.99 -1.88
N GLY A 60 10.18 -16.92 -2.38
CA GLY A 60 11.29 -17.01 -3.33
C GLY A 60 12.61 -17.50 -2.75
N GLY A 61 12.63 -18.74 -2.27
CA GLY A 61 13.85 -19.46 -1.90
C GLY A 61 14.43 -20.19 -3.10
N THR A 62 15.69 -19.92 -3.43
CA THR A 62 16.44 -20.60 -4.49
C THR A 62 17.13 -21.84 -3.93
N ARG A 63 17.03 -22.98 -4.63
CA ARG A 63 17.96 -24.09 -4.44
C ARG A 63 19.25 -23.74 -5.20
N GLY A 64 20.27 -23.25 -4.48
CA GLY A 64 21.63 -23.09 -5.01
C GLY A 64 22.10 -21.66 -5.32
N ALA A 65 21.36 -20.61 -4.94
CA ALA A 65 21.92 -19.27 -4.97
C ALA A 65 22.66 -18.98 -3.65
N GLY A 66 23.86 -18.41 -3.76
CA GLY A 66 24.73 -18.13 -2.61
C GLY A 66 24.14 -17.12 -1.61
N TYR A 67 24.87 -16.88 -0.53
CA TYR A 67 24.48 -16.12 0.68
C TYR A 67 23.97 -14.66 0.50
N ASN A 68 23.80 -14.15 -0.72
CA ASN A 68 23.42 -12.75 -1.03
C ASN A 68 22.22 -12.60 -1.97
N THR A 69 21.32 -13.59 -2.09
CA THR A 69 20.10 -13.39 -2.89
C THR A 69 19.05 -12.55 -2.16
N PRO A 70 18.44 -11.57 -2.84
CA PRO A 70 17.36 -10.78 -2.25
C PRO A 70 16.15 -11.66 -1.93
N VAL A 71 15.48 -11.34 -0.83
CA VAL A 71 14.18 -11.93 -0.49
C VAL A 71 13.12 -11.26 -1.37
N LEU A 72 12.44 -12.07 -2.17
CA LEU A 72 11.29 -11.67 -2.97
C LEU A 72 10.03 -12.34 -2.41
N ALA A 73 8.99 -11.54 -2.17
CA ALA A 73 7.71 -12.03 -1.68
C ALA A 73 6.53 -11.38 -2.40
N ALA A 74 5.71 -12.19 -3.06
CA ALA A 74 4.37 -11.79 -3.46
C ALA A 74 3.55 -11.45 -2.21
N LEU A 75 2.93 -10.26 -2.15
CA LEU A 75 2.10 -9.86 -1.02
C LEU A 75 0.66 -10.37 -1.20
N ALA A 76 0.55 -11.69 -1.27
CA ALA A 76 -0.69 -12.45 -1.29
C ALA A 76 -0.83 -13.25 0.01
N PRO A 77 -2.06 -13.59 0.44
CA PRO A 77 -2.23 -14.49 1.56
C PRO A 77 -1.78 -15.92 1.17
N ASP A 78 -1.70 -16.80 2.16
CA ASP A 78 -1.34 -18.22 1.98
C ASP A 78 -2.44 -19.07 1.31
N HIS A 79 -3.55 -18.43 0.93
CA HIS A 79 -4.70 -19.01 0.25
C HIS A 79 -5.13 -18.11 -0.93
N VAL A 80 -6.27 -18.41 -1.56
CA VAL A 80 -6.82 -17.59 -2.65
C VAL A 80 -7.25 -16.22 -2.13
N GLY A 81 -6.46 -15.19 -2.42
CA GLY A 81 -6.81 -13.82 -2.09
C GLY A 81 -7.93 -13.31 -3.00
N LEU A 82 -8.85 -12.53 -2.44
CA LEU A 82 -9.99 -12.00 -3.18
C LEU A 82 -9.78 -10.54 -3.57
N THR A 83 -10.30 -10.18 -4.74
CA THR A 83 -10.42 -8.81 -5.24
C THR A 83 -11.85 -8.54 -5.71
N THR A 84 -12.34 -7.33 -5.56
CA THR A 84 -13.57 -6.87 -6.24
C THR A 84 -13.28 -6.19 -7.57
N ARG A 85 -12.03 -5.81 -7.80
CA ARG A 85 -11.60 -5.10 -9.01
C ARG A 85 -11.38 -6.05 -10.17
N GLU A 86 -11.85 -5.62 -11.33
CA GLU A 86 -11.56 -6.24 -12.62
C GLU A 86 -10.07 -6.22 -12.97
N LYS A 87 -9.43 -5.08 -12.72
CA LYS A 87 -8.01 -4.84 -12.95
C LYS A 87 -7.35 -4.52 -11.61
N PRO A 88 -7.04 -5.53 -10.79
CA PRO A 88 -6.52 -5.33 -9.44
C PRO A 88 -5.09 -4.74 -9.44
N THR A 89 -4.63 -4.37 -8.24
CA THR A 89 -3.24 -4.04 -7.99
C THR A 89 -2.53 -5.23 -7.37
N LEU A 90 -1.40 -5.62 -7.93
CA LEU A 90 -0.51 -6.65 -7.39
C LEU A 90 0.65 -5.96 -6.66
N CYS A 91 0.96 -6.39 -5.45
CA CYS A 91 2.07 -5.84 -4.67
C CYS A 91 3.06 -6.93 -4.28
N TRP A 92 4.35 -6.60 -4.27
CA TRP A 92 5.44 -7.49 -3.85
C TRP A 92 6.42 -6.75 -2.95
N TYR A 93 7.15 -7.49 -2.14
CA TYR A 93 8.27 -7.00 -1.34
C TYR A 93 9.59 -7.51 -1.91
N LEU A 94 10.59 -6.63 -1.91
CA LEU A 94 11.95 -6.93 -2.30
C LEU A 94 12.92 -6.43 -1.21
N SER A 95 13.77 -7.29 -0.66
CA SER A 95 14.66 -6.89 0.44
C SER A 95 15.90 -6.10 0.02
N ASP A 96 16.36 -6.29 -1.21
CA ASP A 96 17.55 -5.63 -1.76
C ASP A 96 17.40 -5.41 -3.26
N ARG A 97 18.14 -4.45 -3.81
CA ARG A 97 17.98 -3.96 -5.18
C ARG A 97 18.17 -5.10 -6.18
N ALA A 98 17.16 -5.35 -7.01
CA ALA A 98 17.31 -6.25 -8.14
C ALA A 98 17.91 -5.46 -9.32
N ARG A 99 19.10 -5.87 -9.76
CA ARG A 99 19.80 -5.26 -10.91
C ARG A 99 19.48 -5.95 -12.24
N THR A 100 18.81 -7.08 -12.19
CA THR A 100 18.38 -7.85 -13.35
C THR A 100 16.89 -7.64 -13.61
N ARG A 101 16.39 -8.25 -14.68
CA ARG A 101 14.99 -8.15 -15.12
C ARG A 101 14.05 -8.69 -14.04
N LEU A 102 12.97 -7.95 -13.79
CA LEU A 102 11.82 -8.43 -13.01
C LEU A 102 10.66 -8.74 -13.95
N GLU A 103 9.99 -9.86 -13.75
CA GLU A 103 8.87 -10.32 -14.57
C GLU A 103 7.64 -10.52 -13.68
N ILE A 104 6.47 -10.07 -14.14
CA ILE A 104 5.17 -10.36 -13.53
C ILE A 104 4.31 -11.09 -14.53
N THR A 105 3.78 -12.23 -14.11
CA THR A 105 3.02 -13.14 -14.97
C THR A 105 1.73 -13.54 -14.27
N ILE A 106 0.62 -13.62 -15.00
CA ILE A 106 -0.67 -14.10 -14.50
C ILE A 106 -1.12 -15.26 -15.38
N ASN A 107 -1.38 -16.39 -14.75
CA ASN A 107 -1.80 -17.63 -15.39
C ASN A 107 -3.24 -17.94 -15.03
N ASP A 108 -3.96 -18.46 -16.03
CA ASP A 108 -5.24 -19.14 -15.89
C ASP A 108 -5.00 -20.62 -16.13
N GLU A 109 -5.44 -21.51 -15.24
CA GLU A 109 -5.26 -22.96 -15.39
C GLU A 109 -5.93 -23.50 -16.67
N ALA A 110 -6.96 -22.82 -17.18
CA ALA A 110 -7.63 -23.19 -18.41
C ALA A 110 -6.85 -22.79 -19.68
N SER A 111 -5.79 -21.97 -19.55
CA SER A 111 -4.99 -21.46 -20.66
C SER A 111 -3.57 -22.04 -20.65
N PRO A 112 -3.05 -22.51 -21.81
CA PRO A 112 -1.67 -22.96 -21.91
C PRO A 112 -0.64 -21.80 -21.91
N ARG A 113 -1.10 -20.55 -22.02
CA ARG A 113 -0.25 -19.35 -22.00
C ARG A 113 -0.71 -18.39 -20.91
N PRO A 114 0.21 -17.57 -20.36
CA PRO A 114 -0.18 -16.49 -19.45
C PRO A 114 -1.25 -15.59 -20.05
N VAL A 115 -2.22 -15.18 -19.24
CA VAL A 115 -3.21 -14.16 -19.63
C VAL A 115 -2.62 -12.75 -19.52
N PHE A 116 -1.50 -12.61 -18.81
CA PHE A 116 -0.72 -11.38 -18.72
C PHE A 116 0.74 -11.69 -18.43
N GLU A 117 1.63 -10.94 -19.05
CA GLU A 117 3.07 -10.98 -18.81
C GLU A 117 3.63 -9.57 -18.96
N ARG A 118 4.47 -9.15 -18.01
CA ARG A 118 5.14 -7.85 -18.04
C ARG A 118 6.55 -7.95 -17.50
N GLU A 119 7.48 -7.45 -18.32
CA GLU A 119 8.88 -7.32 -17.93
C GLU A 119 9.23 -5.88 -17.54
N PHE A 120 10.09 -5.77 -16.54
CA PHE A 120 10.75 -4.55 -16.10
C PHE A 120 12.26 -4.76 -16.29
N THR A 121 12.83 -4.02 -17.23
CA THR A 121 14.26 -4.11 -17.56
C THR A 121 15.12 -3.17 -16.72
N GLU A 122 14.50 -2.20 -16.06
CA GLU A 122 15.17 -1.28 -15.14
C GLU A 122 15.43 -1.94 -13.78
N ALA A 123 16.48 -1.47 -13.11
CA ALA A 123 16.80 -1.94 -11.78
C ALA A 123 15.65 -1.60 -10.82
N THR A 124 15.22 -2.60 -10.06
CA THR A 124 14.10 -2.48 -9.14
C THR A 124 14.61 -2.19 -7.72
N GLU A 125 14.13 -1.11 -7.11
CA GLU A 125 14.54 -0.69 -5.76
C GLU A 125 14.02 -1.61 -4.65
N PRO A 126 14.70 -1.70 -3.50
CA PRO A 126 14.17 -2.38 -2.32
C PRO A 126 12.85 -1.78 -1.82
N GLY A 127 12.05 -2.60 -1.14
CA GLY A 127 10.82 -2.22 -0.44
C GLY A 127 9.57 -2.85 -1.03
N ILE A 128 8.43 -2.34 -0.59
CA ILE A 128 7.10 -2.76 -1.06
C ILE A 128 6.75 -1.97 -2.32
N GLN A 129 6.46 -2.69 -3.39
CA GLN A 129 6.10 -2.15 -4.69
C GLN A 129 4.73 -2.68 -5.12
N CYS A 130 4.03 -1.90 -5.93
CA CYS A 130 2.69 -2.23 -6.40
C CYS A 130 2.53 -1.84 -7.87
N MET A 131 1.93 -2.73 -8.66
CA MET A 131 1.58 -2.50 -10.05
C MET A 131 0.06 -2.63 -10.22
N SER A 132 -0.57 -1.56 -10.70
CA SER A 132 -1.99 -1.58 -11.07
C SER A 132 -2.17 -2.18 -12.46
N LEU A 133 -3.07 -3.16 -12.59
CA LEU A 133 -3.44 -3.71 -13.90
C LEU A 133 -4.33 -2.76 -14.71
N ALA A 134 -4.82 -1.65 -14.13
CA ALA A 134 -5.72 -0.72 -14.81
C ALA A 134 -5.13 -0.10 -16.09
N GLY A 135 -3.80 0.03 -16.18
CA GLY A 135 -3.09 0.54 -17.35
C GLY A 135 -2.82 -0.49 -18.43
N TYR A 136 -3.30 -1.72 -18.27
CA TYR A 136 -2.99 -2.85 -19.16
C TYR A 136 -4.25 -3.47 -19.74
N ASP A 137 -4.09 -4.15 -20.87
CA ASP A 137 -5.16 -4.88 -21.56
C ASP A 137 -5.33 -6.29 -20.97
N VAL A 138 -5.59 -6.35 -19.66
CA VAL A 138 -5.93 -7.57 -18.92
C VAL A 138 -7.10 -7.27 -17.99
N SER A 139 -8.05 -8.19 -17.92
CA SER A 139 -9.19 -8.14 -17.00
C SER A 139 -9.40 -9.52 -16.39
N LEU A 140 -9.57 -9.58 -15.07
CA LEU A 140 -9.90 -10.83 -14.39
C LEU A 140 -11.39 -11.13 -14.51
N THR A 141 -11.72 -12.34 -14.93
CA THR A 141 -13.11 -12.82 -14.97
C THR A 141 -13.58 -13.12 -13.55
N PRO A 142 -14.82 -12.76 -13.17
CA PRO A 142 -15.40 -13.16 -11.89
C PRO A 142 -15.37 -14.68 -11.70
N ASP A 143 -15.10 -15.10 -10.47
CA ASP A 143 -15.10 -16.47 -10.00
C ASP A 143 -14.06 -17.42 -10.64
N VAL A 144 -13.10 -16.87 -11.39
CA VAL A 144 -11.93 -17.59 -11.90
C VAL A 144 -10.73 -17.39 -10.95
N GLU A 145 -10.07 -18.48 -10.58
CA GLU A 145 -8.82 -18.46 -9.80
C GLU A 145 -7.64 -18.30 -10.78
N TYR A 146 -6.84 -17.26 -10.57
CA TYR A 146 -5.61 -17.02 -11.30
C TYR A 146 -4.42 -17.20 -10.37
N GLN A 147 -3.32 -17.70 -10.91
CA GLN A 147 -2.03 -17.73 -10.22
C GLN A 147 -1.14 -16.63 -10.80
N TRP A 148 -0.63 -15.75 -9.96
CA TRP A 148 0.31 -14.73 -10.39
C TRP A 148 1.70 -14.97 -9.80
N PHE A 149 2.71 -14.52 -10.54
CA PHE A 149 4.11 -14.69 -10.21
C PHE A 149 4.81 -13.34 -10.28
N VAL A 150 5.78 -13.15 -9.40
CA VAL A 150 6.82 -12.15 -9.53
C VAL A 150 8.16 -12.88 -9.52
N ALA A 151 8.99 -12.62 -10.52
CA ALA A 151 10.26 -13.30 -10.69
C ALA A 151 11.39 -12.29 -10.92
N ILE A 152 12.53 -12.48 -10.25
CA ILE A 152 13.78 -11.87 -10.64
C ILE A 152 14.49 -12.88 -11.55
N VAL A 153 14.66 -12.50 -12.81
CA VAL A 153 15.34 -13.31 -13.82
C VAL A 153 16.84 -13.19 -13.58
N VAL A 154 17.45 -14.27 -13.10
CA VAL A 154 18.89 -14.28 -12.78
C VAL A 154 19.71 -14.58 -14.03
N ASP A 155 19.23 -15.52 -14.84
CA ASP A 155 19.82 -15.88 -16.12
C ASP A 155 18.71 -16.28 -17.10
N PRO A 156 18.47 -15.50 -18.17
CA PRO A 156 17.46 -15.82 -19.18
C PRO A 156 17.61 -17.21 -19.80
N GLU A 157 18.83 -17.73 -19.93
CA GLU A 157 19.12 -19.04 -20.51
C GLU A 157 18.92 -20.18 -19.48
N HIS A 158 18.93 -19.86 -18.18
CA HIS A 158 18.81 -20.82 -17.08
C HIS A 158 17.78 -20.35 -16.04
N ARG A 159 16.51 -20.26 -16.47
CA ARG A 159 15.35 -19.82 -15.66
C ARG A 159 15.13 -20.62 -14.37
N SER A 160 15.72 -21.81 -14.24
CA SER A 160 15.68 -22.60 -12.99
C SER A 160 16.37 -21.92 -11.81
N ARG A 161 17.17 -20.87 -12.06
CA ARG A 161 17.86 -20.06 -11.05
C ARG A 161 17.08 -18.82 -10.63
N ASP A 162 15.93 -18.55 -11.26
CA ASP A 162 15.14 -17.38 -10.95
C ASP A 162 14.67 -17.38 -9.49
N ILE A 163 14.64 -16.19 -8.91
CA ILE A 163 14.02 -15.99 -7.60
C ILE A 163 12.55 -15.70 -7.87
N VAL A 164 11.66 -16.64 -7.55
CA VAL A 164 10.24 -16.56 -7.90
C VAL A 164 9.38 -16.59 -6.65
N SER A 165 8.42 -15.68 -6.54
CA SER A 165 7.35 -15.75 -5.55
C SER A 165 5.99 -15.72 -6.24
N THR A 166 4.99 -16.36 -5.63
CA THR A 166 3.67 -16.55 -6.24
C THR A 166 2.55 -16.29 -5.25
N GLY A 167 1.37 -15.93 -5.77
CA GLY A 167 0.13 -15.84 -5.03
C GLY A 167 -1.07 -16.19 -5.89
N MET A 168 -2.19 -16.46 -5.22
CA MET A 168 -3.47 -16.74 -5.87
C MET A 168 -4.39 -15.52 -5.79
N ILE A 169 -5.11 -15.24 -6.85
CA ILE A 169 -6.09 -14.15 -6.91
C ILE A 169 -7.38 -14.62 -7.58
N LYS A 170 -8.52 -14.22 -7.00
CA LYS A 170 -9.84 -14.42 -7.60
C LYS A 170 -10.65 -13.14 -7.52
N ARG A 171 -11.24 -12.74 -8.65
CA ARG A 171 -12.22 -11.67 -8.67
C ARG A 171 -13.57 -12.19 -8.18
N VAL A 172 -14.20 -11.47 -7.28
CA VAL A 172 -15.56 -11.73 -6.81
C VAL A 172 -16.43 -10.51 -7.02
N MET A 173 -17.72 -10.72 -7.27
CA MET A 173 -18.67 -9.62 -7.28
C MET A 173 -18.92 -9.12 -5.85
N PRO A 174 -18.93 -7.80 -5.61
CA PRO A 174 -19.17 -7.26 -4.27
C PRO A 174 -20.61 -7.56 -3.83
N SER A 175 -20.78 -8.02 -2.59
CA SER A 175 -22.10 -8.24 -2.02
C SER A 175 -22.80 -6.90 -1.73
N PRO A 176 -24.16 -6.87 -1.69
CA PRO A 176 -24.89 -5.67 -1.27
C PRO A 176 -24.43 -5.14 0.11
N GLN A 177 -24.08 -6.05 1.02
CA GLN A 177 -23.56 -5.72 2.35
C GLN A 177 -22.22 -5.01 2.26
N LEU A 178 -21.28 -5.54 1.45
CA LEU A 178 -19.98 -4.92 1.24
C LEU A 178 -20.13 -3.53 0.61
N ILE A 179 -20.98 -3.38 -0.40
CA ILE A 179 -21.26 -2.08 -1.05
C ILE A 179 -21.79 -1.07 -0.01
N SER A 180 -22.75 -1.49 0.83
CA SER A 180 -23.31 -0.64 1.87
C SER A 180 -22.27 -0.21 2.91
N GLN A 181 -21.46 -1.15 3.43
CA GLN A 181 -20.41 -0.85 4.40
C GLN A 181 -19.34 0.09 3.82
N LEU A 182 -18.94 -0.11 2.55
CA LEU A 182 -17.99 0.77 1.86
C LEU A 182 -18.55 2.19 1.69
N GLY A 183 -19.85 2.34 1.43
CA GLY A 183 -20.53 3.63 1.37
C GLY A 183 -20.55 4.37 2.70
N SER A 184 -20.58 3.65 3.83
CA SER A 184 -20.60 4.21 5.18
C SER A 184 -19.22 4.38 5.82
N ALA A 185 -18.15 3.87 5.21
CA ALA A 185 -16.82 3.80 5.82
C ALA A 185 -16.16 5.16 6.12
N GLY A 186 -16.67 6.26 5.55
CA GLY A 186 -16.29 7.64 5.86
C GLY A 186 -14.86 8.08 5.48
N SER A 187 -13.97 7.13 5.18
CA SER A 187 -12.58 7.36 4.76
C SER A 187 -12.04 6.18 3.95
N GLU A 188 -10.96 6.39 3.20
CA GLU A 188 -10.30 5.31 2.45
C GLU A 188 -9.65 4.27 3.37
N LEU A 189 -9.14 4.70 4.52
CA LEU A 189 -8.64 3.79 5.54
C LEU A 189 -9.81 2.95 6.09
N GLY A 190 -10.94 3.61 6.36
CA GLY A 190 -12.27 3.01 6.57
C GLY A 190 -12.56 1.86 5.61
N LYS A 191 -12.51 2.15 4.31
CA LYS A 191 -12.76 1.18 3.24
C LYS A 191 -11.76 0.03 3.26
N ALA A 192 -10.49 0.29 3.55
CA ALA A 192 -9.47 -0.76 3.67
C ALA A 192 -9.79 -1.75 4.80
N ALA A 193 -10.25 -1.30 5.98
CA ALA A 193 -10.69 -2.24 7.02
C ALA A 193 -11.95 -2.99 6.61
N VAL A 194 -12.92 -2.35 5.96
CA VAL A 194 -14.14 -3.03 5.48
C VAL A 194 -13.77 -4.14 4.50
N TYR A 195 -12.90 -3.87 3.53
CA TYR A 195 -12.41 -4.89 2.61
C TYR A 195 -11.72 -6.03 3.35
N ALA A 196 -10.84 -5.74 4.30
CA ALA A 196 -10.15 -6.76 5.07
C ALA A 196 -11.12 -7.60 5.92
N SER A 197 -12.10 -6.98 6.58
CA SER A 197 -13.06 -7.69 7.42
C SER A 197 -14.04 -8.56 6.62
N GLU A 198 -14.22 -8.27 5.33
CA GLU A 198 -14.99 -9.07 4.37
C GLU A 198 -14.11 -10.05 3.55
N GLY A 199 -12.82 -10.16 3.88
CA GLY A 199 -11.88 -11.10 3.27
C GLY A 199 -11.33 -10.67 1.90
N ILE A 200 -11.55 -9.42 1.48
CA ILE A 200 -11.09 -8.86 0.21
C ILE A 200 -9.65 -8.31 0.37
N TRP A 201 -8.68 -9.22 0.24
CA TRP A 201 -7.27 -8.94 0.48
C TRP A 201 -6.67 -7.85 -0.42
N TYR A 202 -6.81 -8.00 -1.74
CA TYR A 202 -6.07 -7.16 -2.70
C TYR A 202 -6.57 -5.71 -2.68
N ASP A 203 -7.88 -5.49 -2.50
CA ASP A 203 -8.44 -4.15 -2.35
C ASP A 203 -7.98 -3.46 -1.05
N ALA A 204 -7.94 -4.18 0.07
CA ALA A 204 -7.45 -3.64 1.34
C ALA A 204 -5.97 -3.24 1.25
N LEU A 205 -5.12 -4.13 0.75
CA LEU A 205 -3.68 -3.88 0.62
C LEU A 205 -3.38 -2.76 -0.39
N SER A 206 -4.11 -2.71 -1.50
CA SER A 206 -3.92 -1.66 -2.51
C SER A 206 -4.27 -0.27 -1.98
N LEU A 207 -5.37 -0.14 -1.23
CA LEU A 207 -5.77 1.13 -0.61
C LEU A 207 -4.75 1.60 0.42
N LEU A 208 -4.30 0.72 1.32
CA LEU A 208 -3.25 1.06 2.29
C LEU A 208 -1.96 1.49 1.60
N SER A 209 -1.55 0.76 0.56
CA SER A 209 -0.33 1.07 -0.18
C SER A 209 -0.42 2.40 -0.94
N ALA A 210 -1.57 2.71 -1.54
CA ALA A 210 -1.81 4.00 -2.18
C ALA A 210 -1.72 5.15 -1.16
N ARG A 211 -2.30 4.99 0.04
CA ARG A 211 -2.22 6.00 1.10
C ARG A 211 -0.79 6.24 1.60
N ILE A 212 0.02 5.18 1.72
CA ILE A 212 1.44 5.31 2.09
C ILE A 212 2.23 6.08 1.01
N ILE A 213 1.89 5.91 -0.28
CA ILE A 213 2.52 6.68 -1.37
C ILE A 213 2.18 8.17 -1.26
N GLU A 214 0.92 8.49 -0.93
CA GLU A 214 0.45 9.86 -0.73
C GLU A 214 1.03 10.52 0.53
N GLN A 215 1.18 9.75 1.62
CA GLN A 215 1.60 10.22 2.94
C GLN A 215 2.81 9.44 3.45
N LYS A 216 3.94 9.58 2.75
CA LYS A 216 5.15 8.77 2.95
C LYS A 216 5.73 8.80 4.38
N GLU A 217 5.55 9.93 5.07
CA GLU A 217 6.06 10.16 6.43
C GLU A 217 5.09 9.67 7.53
N ASP A 218 3.86 9.25 7.17
CA ASP A 218 2.90 8.73 8.13
C ASP A 218 3.26 7.28 8.52
N ARG A 219 4.02 7.16 9.62
CA ARG A 219 4.36 5.88 10.22
C ARG A 219 3.14 5.07 10.68
N GLY A 220 2.01 5.72 10.96
CA GLY A 220 0.77 5.05 11.33
C GLY A 220 0.23 4.18 10.19
N LEU A 221 0.27 4.68 8.95
CA LEU A 221 -0.15 3.92 7.78
C LEU A 221 0.75 2.71 7.51
N ARG A 222 2.08 2.87 7.66
CA ARG A 222 3.01 1.74 7.53
C ARG A 222 2.81 0.71 8.64
N ALA A 223 2.62 1.15 9.88
CA ALA A 223 2.29 0.25 10.98
C ALA A 223 1.00 -0.54 10.72
N GLU A 224 0.00 0.09 10.10
CA GLU A 224 -1.25 -0.56 9.76
C GLU A 224 -1.10 -1.59 8.63
N ARG A 225 -0.33 -1.25 7.57
CA ARG A 225 0.02 -2.22 6.54
C ARG A 225 0.84 -3.38 7.10
N ALA A 226 1.79 -3.12 8.01
CA ALA A 226 2.55 -4.18 8.68
C ALA A 226 1.63 -5.16 9.44
N ARG A 227 0.64 -4.66 10.18
CA ARG A 227 -0.35 -5.51 10.89
C ARG A 227 -1.19 -6.34 9.92
N LEU A 228 -1.62 -5.79 8.79
CA LEU A 228 -2.32 -6.55 7.76
C LEU A 228 -1.43 -7.65 7.19
N LEU A 229 -0.17 -7.33 6.89
CA LEU A 229 0.81 -8.27 6.36
C LEU A 229 1.12 -9.42 7.34
N ASP A 230 1.22 -9.14 8.64
CA ASP A 230 1.40 -10.18 9.68
C ASP A 230 0.25 -11.19 9.69
N GLN A 231 -0.99 -10.72 9.53
CA GLN A 231 -2.17 -11.59 9.52
C GLN A 231 -2.18 -12.59 8.36
N ALA A 232 -1.40 -12.34 7.31
CA ALA A 232 -1.17 -13.25 6.17
C ALA A 232 0.18 -13.99 6.23
N GLY A 233 0.93 -13.85 7.34
CA GLY A 233 2.25 -14.45 7.50
C GLY A 233 3.34 -13.84 6.61
N LEU A 234 3.18 -12.60 6.14
CA LEU A 234 4.13 -11.88 5.29
C LEU A 234 5.17 -11.12 6.13
N THR A 235 5.87 -11.85 6.99
CA THR A 235 6.70 -11.31 8.09
C THR A 235 7.84 -10.41 7.64
N ALA A 236 8.53 -10.74 6.53
CA ALA A 236 9.64 -9.92 6.01
C ALA A 236 9.16 -8.54 5.54
N ALA A 237 8.04 -8.50 4.83
CA ALA A 237 7.43 -7.25 4.37
C ALA A 237 6.86 -6.43 5.55
N ALA A 238 6.24 -7.10 6.52
CA ALA A 238 5.77 -6.44 7.74
C ALA A 238 6.94 -5.87 8.57
N ALA A 239 8.08 -6.56 8.63
CA ALA A 239 9.28 -6.06 9.30
C ALA A 239 9.86 -4.81 8.60
N PHE A 240 9.85 -4.78 7.27
CA PHE A 240 10.26 -3.61 6.50
C PHE A 240 9.40 -2.37 6.80
N ASP A 241 8.08 -2.52 6.90
CA ASP A 241 7.18 -1.39 7.19
C ASP A 241 7.32 -0.82 8.62
N ARG A 242 7.91 -1.57 9.56
CA ARG A 242 8.12 -1.12 10.94
C ARG A 242 9.41 -0.30 11.15
N GLN A 243 10.29 -0.27 10.14
CA GLN A 243 11.54 0.50 10.16
C GLN A 243 11.27 1.98 9.88
#